data_AF-A0A8K0KSD0-F1
#
_entry.id   AF-A0A8K0KSD0-F1
#
_cell.length_a   1.000
_cell.length_b   1.000
_cell.length_c   1.000
_cell.angle_alpha   90.00
_cell.angle_beta   90.00
_cell.angle_gamma   90.00
#
_symmetry.space_group_name_H-M   'P 1'
#
loop_
_entity.id
_entity.type
_entity.pdbx_description
1 polymer ?
#
loop_
_entity_poly.entity_id
_entity_poly.type
_entity_poly.pdbx_seq_one_letter_code
_entity_poly.pdbx_strand_id
1 'polypeptide(L)'
;MGRLVHTVSQVVCHQITVDNIYELPIETITPWILLHHIITHFEHSKGLNTAAHDLETERSMPAFEELPASISILFTAHDYLGRRSWCCLNEGALLFHIMDVVVPKLRSPALAPFRDCLNQNLEQVLFCLYSHPSKKTKARYLQEHGVPPIPLTWDRAMQVFECLKPDNLPEFDSYQVGSISVEVEQLFRRITALVPPECDT
;
A
#
# COMPACT_ATOMS: atom_id res chain seq x y z
N MET A 1 -0.40 12.55 -24.85
CA MET A 1 0.18 11.96 -23.62
C MET A 1 1.62 12.39 -23.32
N GLY A 2 2.53 12.50 -24.29
CA GLY A 2 3.97 12.73 -24.01
C GLY A 2 4.30 13.93 -23.12
N ARG A 3 3.61 15.08 -23.28
CA ARG A 3 3.82 16.27 -22.44
C ARG A 3 3.43 16.06 -20.96
N LEU A 4 2.34 15.34 -20.69
CA LEU A 4 1.89 15.05 -19.33
C LEU A 4 2.89 14.12 -18.63
N VAL A 5 3.25 13.01 -19.27
CA VAL A 5 4.23 12.06 -18.73
C VAL A 5 5.54 12.77 -18.44
N HIS A 6 6.04 13.58 -19.38
CA HIS A 6 7.25 14.38 -19.20
C HIS A 6 7.15 15.33 -17.99
N THR A 7 6.03 16.04 -17.86
CA THR A 7 5.83 16.99 -16.74
C THR A 7 5.78 16.25 -15.40
N VAL A 8 5.03 15.15 -15.30
CA VAL A 8 4.95 14.33 -14.09
C VAL A 8 6.32 13.78 -13.72
N SER A 9 7.06 13.24 -14.68
CA SER A 9 8.42 12.75 -14.48
C SER A 9 9.35 13.86 -14.00
N GLN A 10 9.28 15.06 -14.59
CA GLN A 10 10.10 16.19 -14.15
C GLN A 10 9.80 16.63 -12.72
N VAL A 11 8.52 16.69 -12.33
CA VAL A 11 8.13 17.05 -10.97
C VAL A 11 8.60 15.99 -9.98
N VAL A 12 8.40 14.70 -10.27
CA VAL A 12 8.87 13.60 -9.42
C VAL A 12 10.41 13.59 -9.33
N CYS A 13 11.12 13.77 -10.44
CA CYS A 13 12.58 13.91 -10.45
C CYS A 13 13.03 15.10 -9.60
N HIS A 14 12.36 16.25 -9.72
CA HIS A 14 12.68 17.42 -8.93
C HIS A 14 12.46 17.16 -7.44
N GLN A 15 11.33 16.55 -7.07
CA GLN A 15 11.07 16.09 -5.71
C GLN A 15 12.23 15.20 -5.25
N ILE A 16 12.62 14.19 -6.04
CA ILE A 16 13.67 13.22 -5.70
C ILE A 16 15.05 13.85 -5.47
N THR A 17 15.48 14.71 -6.38
CA THR A 17 16.86 15.24 -6.46
C THR A 17 17.18 16.32 -5.43
N VAL A 18 16.18 16.85 -4.75
CA VAL A 18 16.36 17.96 -3.83
C VAL A 18 16.57 17.41 -2.42
N ASP A 19 17.84 17.25 -2.05
CA ASP A 19 18.24 16.58 -0.81
C ASP A 19 18.28 17.48 0.43
N ASN A 20 18.03 18.79 0.30
CA ASN A 20 18.36 19.75 1.37
C ASN A 20 17.27 20.80 1.66
N ILE A 21 15.99 20.43 1.50
CA ILE A 21 14.86 21.32 1.83
C ILE A 21 14.03 20.68 2.94
N TYR A 22 13.67 21.49 3.95
CA TYR A 22 12.79 21.10 5.06
C TYR A 22 11.32 20.87 4.63
N GLU A 23 11.00 21.20 3.38
CA GLU A 23 9.68 21.23 2.77
C GLU A 23 9.70 20.47 1.45
N LEU A 24 8.58 19.82 1.12
CA LEU A 24 8.44 19.07 -0.12
C LEU A 24 8.50 20.04 -1.32
N PRO A 25 9.44 19.86 -2.26
CA PRO A 25 9.47 20.67 -3.47
C PRO A 25 8.17 20.46 -4.26
N ILE A 26 7.40 21.53 -4.44
CA ILE A 26 6.03 21.46 -4.96
C ILE A 26 5.18 20.58 -4.03
N GLU A 27 4.60 21.20 -2.99
CA GLU A 27 3.91 20.62 -1.83
C GLU A 27 2.68 19.75 -2.18
N THR A 28 2.87 18.73 -3.00
CA THR A 28 1.81 17.84 -3.45
C THR A 28 2.37 16.45 -3.72
N ILE A 29 1.61 15.46 -3.25
CA ILE A 29 1.84 14.04 -3.52
C ILE A 29 1.15 13.57 -4.82
N THR A 30 0.34 14.44 -5.45
CA THR A 30 -0.41 14.13 -6.67
C THR A 30 0.46 13.60 -7.83
N PRO A 31 1.69 14.08 -8.07
CA PRO A 31 2.56 13.54 -9.13
C PRO A 31 2.81 12.03 -8.99
N TRP A 32 2.93 11.52 -7.77
CA TRP A 32 3.12 10.08 -7.51
C TRP A 32 1.85 9.27 -7.82
N ILE A 33 0.68 9.79 -7.43
CA ILE A 33 -0.62 9.18 -7.74
C ILE A 33 -0.88 9.17 -9.25
N LEU A 34 -0.59 10.28 -9.94
CA LEU A 34 -0.68 10.38 -11.39
C LEU A 34 0.28 9.42 -12.08
N LEU A 35 1.51 9.28 -11.57
CA LEU A 35 2.48 8.35 -12.11
C LEU A 35 1.99 6.89 -11.98
N HIS A 36 1.41 6.51 -10.84
CA HIS A 36 0.73 5.23 -10.67
C HIS A 36 -0.33 5.02 -11.76
N HIS A 37 -1.25 5.97 -11.96
CA HIS A 37 -2.31 5.84 -12.97
C HIS A 37 -1.77 5.73 -14.40
N ILE A 38 -0.72 6.48 -14.73
CA ILE A 38 -0.05 6.40 -16.03
C ILE A 38 0.54 5.00 -16.23
N ILE A 39 1.27 4.48 -15.24
CA ILE A 39 1.88 3.15 -15.31
C ILE A 39 0.81 2.06 -15.42
N THR A 40 -0.24 2.11 -14.59
CA THR A 40 -1.39 1.20 -14.66
C THR A 40 -2.01 1.19 -16.06
N HIS A 41 -2.24 2.36 -16.66
CA HIS A 41 -2.77 2.45 -18.02
C HIS A 41 -1.84 1.78 -19.05
N PHE A 42 -0.52 1.97 -18.95
CA PHE A 42 0.44 1.32 -19.83
C PHE A 42 0.49 -0.20 -19.64
N GLU A 43 0.40 -0.70 -18.39
CA GLU A 43 0.34 -2.13 -18.09
C GLU A 43 -0.91 -2.77 -18.71
N HIS A 44 -2.08 -2.16 -18.54
CA HIS A 44 -3.32 -2.64 -19.17
C HIS A 44 -3.25 -2.60 -20.70
N SER A 45 -2.69 -1.54 -21.28
CA SER A 45 -2.54 -1.42 -22.73
C SER A 45 -1.63 -2.52 -23.29
N LYS A 46 -0.54 -2.85 -22.59
CA LYS A 46 0.34 -3.97 -22.95
C LYS A 46 -0.40 -5.31 -22.79
N GLY A 47 -1.08 -5.54 -21.67
CA GLY A 47 -1.82 -6.79 -21.44
C GLY A 47 -2.87 -7.07 -22.52
N LEU A 48 -3.61 -6.05 -22.97
CA LEU A 48 -4.56 -6.15 -24.09
C LEU A 48 -3.85 -6.49 -25.42
N ASN A 49 -2.71 -5.87 -25.69
CA ASN A 49 -1.94 -6.13 -26.91
C ASN A 49 -1.26 -7.50 -26.91
N THR A 50 -0.90 -8.02 -25.73
CA THR A 50 -0.27 -9.36 -25.59
C THR A 50 -1.33 -10.45 -25.71
N ALA A 51 -2.51 -10.28 -25.09
CA ALA A 51 -3.63 -11.21 -25.26
C ALA A 51 -4.13 -11.33 -26.72
N ALA A 52 -3.96 -10.28 -27.52
CA ALA A 52 -4.24 -10.32 -28.96
C ALA A 52 -3.15 -11.07 -29.78
N HIS A 53 -1.93 -11.18 -29.24
CA HIS A 53 -0.76 -11.77 -29.90
C HIS A 53 -0.42 -13.19 -29.38
N ASP A 54 -0.89 -13.54 -28.18
CA ASP A 54 -0.72 -14.84 -27.52
C ASP A 54 -1.62 -15.95 -28.10
N LEU A 55 -2.47 -15.62 -29.07
CA LEU A 55 -3.14 -16.63 -29.90
C LEU A 55 -2.19 -17.33 -30.89
N GLU A 56 -0.94 -16.85 -31.06
CA GLU A 56 -0.03 -17.36 -32.10
C GLU A 56 1.34 -17.82 -31.62
N THR A 57 1.74 -17.68 -30.36
CA THR A 57 3.09 -18.15 -29.94
C THR A 57 3.14 -18.61 -28.49
N GLU A 58 2.89 -19.90 -28.27
CA GLU A 58 3.39 -20.60 -27.10
C GLU A 58 4.92 -20.65 -27.16
N ARG A 59 5.59 -19.88 -26.28
CA ARG A 59 6.83 -20.23 -25.57
C ARG A 59 7.48 -18.96 -25.02
N SER A 60 7.23 -18.68 -23.75
CA SER A 60 8.04 -17.73 -22.98
C SER A 60 8.39 -18.37 -21.64
N MET A 61 9.69 -18.40 -21.36
CA MET A 61 10.30 -18.78 -20.08
C MET A 61 9.55 -18.15 -18.89
N PRO A 62 9.56 -18.76 -17.69
CA PRO A 62 9.00 -18.10 -16.52
C PRO A 62 9.79 -16.81 -16.29
N ALA A 63 9.17 -15.67 -16.60
CA ALA A 63 9.68 -14.38 -16.19
C ALA A 63 9.85 -14.45 -14.67
N PHE A 64 10.98 -13.96 -14.15
CA PHE A 64 11.06 -13.67 -12.73
C PHE A 64 9.83 -12.82 -12.40
N GLU A 65 8.96 -13.33 -11.54
CA GLU A 65 7.75 -12.61 -11.14
C GLU A 65 8.22 -11.40 -10.33
N GLU A 66 8.22 -10.24 -10.96
CA GLU A 66 8.43 -8.95 -10.32
C GLU A 66 7.06 -8.35 -9.97
N LEU A 67 6.98 -7.64 -8.85
CA LEU A 67 5.75 -6.94 -8.46
C LEU A 67 5.35 -5.96 -9.58
N PRO A 68 4.05 -5.85 -9.95
CA PRO A 68 3.61 -4.90 -10.97
C PRO A 68 4.17 -3.50 -10.73
N ALA A 69 4.69 -2.87 -11.77
CA ALA A 69 5.37 -1.59 -11.68
C ALA A 69 4.45 -0.49 -11.12
N SER A 70 3.15 -0.57 -11.42
CA SER A 70 2.14 0.33 -10.85
C SER A 70 2.01 0.22 -9.33
N ILE A 71 2.18 -0.97 -8.75
CA ILE A 71 2.18 -1.13 -7.29
C ILE A 71 3.56 -0.75 -6.72
N SER A 72 4.63 -1.19 -7.38
CA SER A 72 6.02 -0.93 -6.94
C SER A 72 6.32 0.56 -6.81
N ILE A 73 5.83 1.40 -7.74
CA ILE A 73 6.04 2.86 -7.67
C ILE A 73 5.37 3.49 -6.45
N LEU A 74 4.25 2.94 -5.97
CA LEU A 74 3.56 3.48 -4.80
C LEU A 74 4.34 3.23 -3.51
N PHE A 75 4.91 2.04 -3.35
CA PHE A 75 5.78 1.74 -2.21
C PHE A 75 7.11 2.49 -2.27
N THR A 76 7.65 2.67 -3.47
CA THR A 76 8.81 3.54 -3.71
C THR A 76 8.52 4.98 -3.29
N ALA A 77 7.35 5.50 -3.65
CA ALA A 77 6.91 6.84 -3.23
C ALA A 77 6.80 6.94 -1.70
N HIS A 78 6.21 5.93 -1.06
CA HIS A 78 6.09 5.88 0.39
C HIS A 78 7.46 5.89 1.08
N ASP A 79 8.39 5.01 0.70
CA ASP A 79 9.73 4.97 1.29
C ASP A 79 10.47 6.31 1.07
N TYR A 80 10.42 6.85 -0.14
CA TYR A 80 11.07 8.12 -0.46
C TYR A 80 10.54 9.31 0.37
N LEU A 81 9.22 9.48 0.45
CA LEU A 81 8.58 10.56 1.20
C LEU A 81 8.70 10.33 2.71
N GLY A 82 8.63 9.07 3.13
CA GLY A 82 8.70 8.66 4.52
C GLY A 82 10.02 8.99 5.20
N ARG A 83 11.16 8.82 4.50
CA ARG A 83 12.48 9.24 4.98
C ARG A 83 12.57 10.72 5.33
N ARG A 84 11.66 11.55 4.80
CA ARG A 84 11.57 12.99 5.04
C ARG A 84 10.33 13.37 5.85
N SER A 85 9.63 12.40 6.45
CA SER A 85 8.38 12.60 7.22
C SER A 85 7.23 13.21 6.38
N TRP A 86 7.21 12.97 5.07
CA TRP A 86 6.22 13.53 4.14
C TRP A 86 5.15 12.54 3.69
N CYS A 87 5.21 11.29 4.14
CA CYS A 87 4.28 10.25 3.72
C CYS A 87 2.82 10.52 4.15
N CYS A 88 2.61 11.32 5.20
CA CYS A 88 1.28 11.73 5.68
C CYS A 88 0.83 13.14 5.20
N LEU A 89 1.53 13.76 4.23
CA LEU A 89 1.06 15.01 3.64
C LEU A 89 -0.34 14.84 3.02
N ASN A 90 -1.09 15.95 2.99
CA ASN A 90 -2.47 15.99 2.51
C ASN A 90 -3.35 14.94 3.21
N GLU A 91 -3.29 14.91 4.55
CA GLU A 91 -4.07 13.98 5.38
C GLU A 91 -3.84 12.51 4.99
N GLY A 92 -2.61 12.13 4.65
CA GLY A 92 -2.28 10.76 4.28
C GLY A 92 -2.82 10.30 2.93
N ALA A 93 -3.14 11.23 2.02
CA ALA A 93 -3.72 10.92 0.72
C ALA A 93 -2.95 9.85 -0.07
N LEU A 94 -1.61 9.84 -0.04
CA LEU A 94 -0.82 8.78 -0.68
C LEU A 94 -1.04 7.42 -0.01
N LEU A 95 -1.02 7.37 1.32
CA LEU A 95 -1.17 6.13 2.07
C LEU A 95 -2.57 5.54 1.91
N PHE A 96 -3.60 6.38 1.92
CA PHE A 96 -4.96 5.96 1.61
C PHE A 96 -5.09 5.47 0.16
N HIS A 97 -4.46 6.15 -0.80
CA HIS A 97 -4.42 5.69 -2.18
C HIS A 97 -3.74 4.32 -2.33
N ILE A 98 -2.65 4.07 -1.59
CA ILE A 98 -2.03 2.74 -1.52
C ILE A 98 -3.02 1.69 -1.02
N MET A 99 -3.72 1.98 0.08
CA MET A 99 -4.72 1.07 0.65
C MET A 99 -5.84 0.78 -0.36
N ASP A 100 -6.32 1.81 -1.06
CA ASP A 100 -7.39 1.71 -2.06
C ASP A 100 -6.97 0.87 -3.29
N VAL A 101 -5.69 0.88 -3.67
CA VAL A 101 -5.17 0.13 -4.81
C VAL A 101 -4.83 -1.32 -4.45
N VAL A 102 -4.19 -1.54 -3.30
CA VAL A 102 -3.55 -2.82 -2.97
C VAL A 102 -4.50 -3.74 -2.21
N VAL A 103 -5.20 -3.24 -1.18
CA VAL A 103 -6.01 -4.07 -0.28
C VAL A 103 -7.09 -4.87 -1.01
N PRO A 104 -7.85 -4.30 -1.97
CA PRO A 104 -8.87 -5.07 -2.71
C PRO A 104 -8.32 -6.25 -3.52
N LYS A 105 -7.02 -6.22 -3.83
CA LYS A 105 -6.35 -7.24 -4.67
C LYS A 105 -5.42 -8.15 -3.86
N LEU A 106 -5.27 -7.90 -2.55
CA LEU A 106 -4.26 -8.55 -1.70
C LEU A 106 -4.33 -10.08 -1.72
N ARG A 107 -5.55 -10.64 -1.80
CA ARG A 107 -5.79 -12.09 -1.85
C ARG A 107 -6.06 -12.62 -3.27
N SER A 108 -5.84 -11.80 -4.30
CA SER A 108 -6.02 -12.25 -5.68
C SER A 108 -4.92 -13.23 -6.09
N PRO A 109 -5.21 -14.23 -6.94
CA PRO A 109 -4.19 -15.15 -7.44
C PRO A 109 -3.02 -14.45 -8.12
N ALA A 110 -3.29 -13.32 -8.81
CA ALA A 110 -2.28 -12.51 -9.48
C ALA A 110 -1.25 -11.88 -8.53
N LEU A 111 -1.59 -11.67 -7.26
CA LEU A 111 -0.71 -11.08 -6.26
C LEU A 111 -0.23 -12.09 -5.19
N ALA A 112 -0.67 -13.34 -5.26
CA ALA A 112 -0.27 -14.39 -4.33
C ALA A 112 1.27 -14.57 -4.21
N PRO A 113 2.06 -14.52 -5.30
CA PRO A 113 3.52 -14.63 -5.22
C PRO A 113 4.20 -13.48 -4.46
N PHE A 114 3.54 -12.32 -4.36
CA PHE A 114 4.09 -11.10 -3.77
C PHE A 114 3.60 -10.84 -2.35
N ARG A 115 2.83 -11.77 -1.79
CA ARG A 115 2.04 -11.52 -0.60
C ARG A 115 2.84 -11.04 0.60
N ASP A 116 3.98 -11.66 0.88
CA ASP A 116 4.82 -11.25 2.02
C ASP A 116 5.38 -9.84 1.83
N CYS A 117 5.80 -9.49 0.62
CA CYS A 117 6.24 -8.15 0.28
C CYS A 117 5.10 -7.12 0.41
N LEU A 118 3.91 -7.45 -0.07
CA LEU A 118 2.72 -6.60 0.07
C LEU A 118 2.38 -6.37 1.54
N ASN A 119 2.36 -7.44 2.34
CA ASN A 119 2.07 -7.37 3.77
C ASN A 119 3.09 -6.47 4.50
N GLN A 120 4.39 -6.66 4.28
CA GLN A 120 5.42 -5.82 4.90
C GLN A 120 5.26 -4.33 4.55
N ASN A 121 4.96 -4.03 3.29
CA ASN A 121 4.73 -2.64 2.87
C ASN A 121 3.43 -2.08 3.45
N LEU A 122 2.35 -2.87 3.51
CA LEU A 122 1.09 -2.46 4.12
C LEU A 122 1.22 -2.26 5.62
N GLU A 123 2.02 -3.07 6.32
CA GLU A 123 2.33 -2.86 7.74
C GLU A 123 3.06 -1.53 7.96
N GLN A 124 4.01 -1.16 7.09
CA GLN A 124 4.62 0.17 7.11
C GLN A 124 3.58 1.28 6.87
N VAL A 125 2.63 1.07 5.95
CA VAL A 125 1.53 2.02 5.70
C VAL A 125 0.64 2.17 6.93
N LEU A 126 0.24 1.07 7.58
CA LEU A 126 -0.55 1.09 8.81
C LEU A 126 0.20 1.71 9.98
N PHE A 127 1.53 1.55 10.03
CA PHE A 127 2.37 2.19 11.03
C PHE A 127 2.39 3.71 10.88
N CYS A 128 2.57 4.20 9.65
CA CYS A 128 2.52 5.64 9.35
C CYS A 128 1.11 6.24 9.54
N LEU A 129 0.06 5.52 9.14
CA LEU A 129 -1.32 5.98 9.29
C LEU A 129 -1.80 5.97 10.75
N TYR A 130 -1.56 4.89 11.49
CA TYR A 130 -2.27 4.64 12.76
C TYR A 130 -1.35 4.37 13.95
N SER A 131 -0.03 4.48 13.78
CA SER A 131 0.97 4.07 14.76
C SER A 131 0.77 2.62 15.24
N HIS A 132 0.38 1.74 14.32
CA HIS A 132 0.17 0.32 14.58
C HIS A 132 1.21 -0.53 13.84
N PRO A 133 1.89 -1.48 14.51
CA PRO A 133 1.80 -1.79 15.94
C PRO A 133 2.41 -0.68 16.82
N SER A 134 1.87 -0.49 18.02
CA SER A 134 2.33 0.56 18.95
C SER A 134 3.62 0.20 19.69
N LYS A 135 3.97 -1.10 19.77
CA LYS A 135 5.19 -1.60 20.42
C LYS A 135 6.22 -2.04 19.39
N LYS A 136 7.25 -1.22 19.19
CA LYS A 136 8.34 -1.45 18.21
C LYS A 136 9.19 -2.69 18.46
N THR A 137 9.21 -3.23 19.67
CA THR A 137 10.12 -4.33 20.06
C THR A 137 9.93 -5.59 19.21
N LYS A 138 8.74 -5.77 18.62
CA LYS A 138 8.39 -6.89 17.74
C LYS A 138 8.46 -6.60 16.24
N ALA A 139 8.56 -5.33 15.84
CA ALA A 139 8.46 -4.91 14.44
C ALA A 139 9.71 -4.13 14.00
N ARG A 140 10.88 -4.75 14.19
CA ARG A 140 12.19 -4.10 13.92
C ARG A 140 12.44 -3.73 12.46
N TYR A 141 11.68 -4.31 11.53
CA TYR A 141 11.76 -4.00 10.10
C TYR A 141 10.98 -2.72 9.74
N LEU A 142 10.09 -2.24 10.61
CA LEU A 142 9.36 -0.99 10.38
C LEU A 142 10.29 0.20 10.56
N GLN A 143 10.25 1.10 9.60
CA GLN A 143 10.97 2.36 9.62
C GLN A 143 10.18 3.42 10.37
N GLU A 144 10.89 4.26 11.12
CA GLU A 144 10.29 5.39 11.82
C GLU A 144 10.31 6.65 10.94
N HIS A 145 9.17 6.96 10.33
CA HIS A 145 9.00 8.17 9.52
C HIS A 145 8.58 9.39 10.35
N GLY A 146 8.36 9.26 11.66
CA GLY A 146 8.12 10.40 12.56
C GLY A 146 6.84 11.20 12.30
N VAL A 147 5.88 10.64 11.56
CA VAL A 147 4.61 11.29 11.22
C VAL A 147 3.56 11.13 12.32
N PRO A 148 2.71 12.13 12.56
CA PRO A 148 1.60 12.01 13.50
C PRO A 148 0.56 11.01 12.98
N PRO A 149 -0.03 10.17 13.85
CA PRO A 149 -1.08 9.25 13.44
C PRO A 149 -2.35 9.99 13.03
N ILE A 150 -3.00 9.48 12.00
CA ILE A 150 -4.32 9.89 11.53
C ILE A 150 -5.38 9.08 12.30
N PRO A 151 -6.49 9.71 12.74
CA PRO A 151 -7.58 8.98 13.38
C PRO A 151 -8.17 7.90 12.47
N LEU A 152 -8.35 6.69 13.00
CA LEU A 152 -9.06 5.62 12.29
C LEU A 152 -10.56 5.94 12.26
N THR A 153 -11.13 5.99 11.06
CA THR A 153 -12.57 6.18 10.83
C THR A 153 -13.25 4.86 10.48
N TRP A 154 -14.58 4.82 10.60
CA TRP A 154 -15.36 3.66 10.18
C TRP A 154 -15.14 3.31 8.70
N ASP A 155 -15.15 4.32 7.82
CA ASP A 155 -14.96 4.13 6.38
C ASP A 155 -13.62 3.46 6.02
N ARG A 156 -12.59 3.68 6.84
CA ARG A 156 -11.25 3.11 6.64
C ARG A 156 -11.03 1.81 7.42
N ALA A 157 -11.86 1.51 8.41
CA ALA A 157 -11.71 0.37 9.30
C ALA A 157 -11.74 -0.97 8.54
N MET A 158 -12.58 -1.09 7.51
CA MET A 158 -12.69 -2.32 6.73
C MET A 158 -11.37 -2.67 6.02
N GLN A 159 -10.68 -1.68 5.45
CA GLN A 159 -9.41 -1.91 4.76
C GLN A 159 -8.32 -2.38 5.75
N VAL A 160 -8.31 -1.83 6.97
CA VAL A 160 -7.39 -2.24 8.03
C VAL A 160 -7.66 -3.68 8.46
N PHE A 161 -8.94 -4.03 8.62
CA PHE A 161 -9.33 -5.41 8.92
C PHE A 161 -8.88 -6.37 7.81
N GLU A 162 -9.11 -6.03 6.55
CA GLU A 162 -8.71 -6.86 5.40
C GLU A 162 -7.20 -7.09 5.31
N CYS A 163 -6.38 -6.11 5.70
CA CYS A 163 -4.92 -6.28 5.76
C CYS A 163 -4.49 -7.30 6.82
N LEU A 164 -5.12 -7.26 8.00
CA LEU A 164 -4.60 -7.95 9.19
C LEU A 164 -5.33 -9.26 9.50
N LYS A 165 -6.51 -9.50 8.90
CA LYS A 165 -7.26 -10.73 9.17
C LYS A 165 -6.47 -11.95 8.69
N PRO A 166 -6.47 -13.06 9.47
CA PRO A 166 -5.89 -14.30 9.03
C PRO A 166 -6.67 -14.85 7.83
N ASP A 167 -6.04 -15.70 7.02
CA ASP A 167 -6.73 -16.33 5.88
C ASP A 167 -7.81 -17.29 6.30
N ASN A 168 -7.51 -18.05 7.34
CA ASN A 168 -8.39 -19.04 7.90
C ASN A 168 -8.68 -18.60 9.33
N LEU A 169 -9.95 -18.72 9.72
CA LEU A 169 -10.32 -18.57 11.12
C LEU A 169 -9.69 -19.73 11.91
N PRO A 170 -9.20 -19.49 13.14
CA PRO A 170 -8.68 -20.56 13.97
C PRO A 170 -9.80 -21.56 14.29
N GLU A 171 -9.52 -22.83 14.07
CA GLU A 171 -10.33 -23.97 14.51
C GLU A 171 -9.96 -24.40 15.93
N PHE A 172 -10.75 -25.28 16.54
CA PHE A 172 -10.59 -25.71 17.94
C PHE A 172 -9.20 -26.31 18.24
N ASP A 173 -8.58 -26.97 17.26
CA ASP A 173 -7.27 -27.61 17.33
C ASP A 173 -6.18 -26.84 16.56
N SER A 174 -6.45 -25.62 16.11
CA SER A 174 -5.47 -24.81 15.39
C SER A 174 -4.26 -24.48 16.26
N TYR A 175 -3.07 -24.70 15.70
CA TYR A 175 -1.82 -24.29 16.33
C TYR A 175 -1.77 -22.76 16.52
N GLN A 176 -1.22 -22.30 17.64
CA GLN A 176 -1.07 -20.87 17.99
C GLN A 176 -0.41 -20.01 16.89
N VAL A 177 0.36 -20.62 15.99
CA VAL A 177 1.06 -19.94 14.88
C VAL A 177 0.09 -19.25 13.89
N GLY A 178 -1.18 -19.67 13.81
CA GLY A 178 -2.20 -19.03 12.96
C GLY A 178 -3.03 -17.93 13.65
N SER A 179 -2.73 -17.58 14.90
CA SER A 179 -3.50 -16.62 15.68
C SER A 179 -3.04 -15.17 15.47
N ILE A 180 -3.96 -14.22 15.60
CA ILE A 180 -3.62 -12.79 15.60
C ILE A 180 -2.82 -12.41 16.86
N SER A 181 -1.99 -11.39 16.75
CA SER A 181 -1.29 -10.83 17.91
C SER A 181 -2.25 -10.06 18.82
N VAL A 182 -1.87 -9.88 20.09
CA VAL A 182 -2.60 -9.02 21.04
C VAL A 182 -2.72 -7.59 20.52
N GLU A 183 -1.73 -7.09 19.77
CA GLU A 183 -1.78 -5.77 19.15
C GLU A 183 -2.90 -5.71 18.10
N VAL A 184 -2.98 -6.70 17.21
CA VAL A 184 -4.02 -6.79 16.17
C VAL A 184 -5.40 -6.95 16.80
N GLU A 185 -5.51 -7.76 17.86
CA GLU A 185 -6.75 -7.91 18.63
C GLU A 185 -7.23 -6.56 19.19
N GLN A 186 -6.34 -5.77 19.80
CA GLN A 186 -6.67 -4.45 20.32
C GLN A 186 -7.10 -3.49 19.21
N LEU A 187 -6.47 -3.56 18.05
CA LEU A 187 -6.88 -2.78 16.88
C LEU A 187 -8.26 -3.18 16.38
N PHE A 188 -8.58 -4.48 16.35
CA PHE A 188 -9.91 -4.96 15.97
C PHE A 188 -10.98 -4.53 16.97
N ARG A 189 -10.70 -4.53 18.27
CA ARG A 189 -11.62 -3.95 19.27
C ARG A 189 -11.88 -2.46 19.03
N ARG A 190 -10.86 -1.70 18.61
CA ARG A 190 -11.04 -0.29 18.20
C ARG A 190 -11.92 -0.17 16.97
N ILE A 191 -11.80 -1.08 16.00
CA ILE A 191 -12.67 -1.13 14.81
C ILE A 191 -14.12 -1.37 15.22
N THR A 192 -14.38 -2.33 16.12
CA THR A 192 -15.75 -2.59 16.62
C THR A 192 -16.36 -1.35 17.28
N ALA A 193 -15.58 -0.55 17.99
CA ALA A 193 -16.06 0.69 18.60
C ALA A 193 -16.38 1.82 17.57
N LEU A 194 -16.03 1.64 16.30
CA LEU A 194 -16.34 2.58 15.21
C LEU A 194 -17.62 2.20 14.44
N VAL A 195 -18.23 1.04 14.74
CA VAL A 195 -19.45 0.57 14.07
C VAL A 195 -20.57 1.60 14.31
N PRO A 196 -21.20 2.16 13.26
CA PRO A 196 -22.34 3.05 13.41
C PRO A 196 -23.51 2.31 14.09
N PRO A 197 -24.29 2.98 14.96
CA PRO A 197 -25.42 2.34 15.65
C PRO A 197 -26.45 1.72 14.72
N GLU A 198 -26.58 2.24 13.50
CA GLU A 198 -27.48 1.74 12.45
C GLU A 198 -27.10 0.35 11.93
N CYS A 199 -25.85 -0.07 12.14
CA CYS A 199 -25.29 -1.33 11.68
C CYS A 199 -25.16 -2.38 12.80
N ASP A 200 -25.48 -2.05 14.05
CA ASP A 200 -25.27 -2.89 15.25
C ASP A 200 -26.51 -3.73 15.63
N THR A 201 -27.33 -4.10 14.62
CA THR A 201 -28.61 -4.82 14.78
C THR A 201 -28.63 -6.18 14.11
#